data_AF-A0A843LRR5-F1
#
_entry.id   AF-A0A843LRR5-F1
#
_cell.length_a   1.000
_cell.length_b   1.000
_cell.length_c   1.000
_cell.angle_alpha   90.00
_cell.angle_beta   90.00
_cell.angle_gamma   90.00
#
_symmetry.space_group_name_H-M   'P 1'
#
loop_
_entity.id
_entity.type
_entity.pdbx_description
1 polymer ?
#
loop_
_entity_poly.entity_id
_entity_poly.type
_entity_poly.pdbx_seq_one_letter_code
_entity_poly.pdbx_strand_id
1 'polypeptide(L)'
;MNWIEAKSRILIFEGRRLEPLSTERNMVGFCSRCEADLESLSYHDTEGLWLVSACCKNGHMVLMRYDRHWRWQGDDELQERQDRVAASSLAKEMLEAVFTAAEIRDLLACERGEPYVRQNIYRARAKYDRFEKLFGIKLDI
;
A
#
# COMPACT_ATOMS: atom_id res chain seq x y z
N MET A 1 7.92 11.97 -1.73
CA MET A 1 7.34 11.32 -0.54
C MET A 1 7.05 9.88 -0.91
N ASN A 2 7.66 8.93 -0.19
CA ASN A 2 7.51 7.50 -0.47
C ASN A 2 6.45 6.89 0.45
N TRP A 3 5.71 5.90 -0.05
CA TRP A 3 4.65 5.24 0.70
C TRP A 3 4.80 3.73 0.67
N ILE A 4 4.51 3.05 1.77
CA ILE A 4 4.36 1.60 1.80
C ILE A 4 2.94 1.22 2.23
N GLU A 5 2.36 0.23 1.56
CA GLU A 5 1.07 -0.34 1.92
C GLU A 5 1.20 -1.25 3.15
N ALA A 6 0.32 -1.06 4.14
CA ALA A 6 0.46 -1.64 5.48
C ALA A 6 0.47 -3.18 5.50
N LYS A 7 -0.28 -3.85 4.61
CA LYS A 7 -0.37 -5.32 4.56
C LYS A 7 0.43 -5.90 3.41
N SER A 8 0.17 -5.45 2.19
CA SER A 8 0.81 -5.97 0.97
C SER A 8 2.29 -5.61 0.87
N ARG A 9 2.76 -4.62 1.64
CA ARG A 9 4.14 -4.12 1.63
C ARG A 9 4.59 -3.60 0.27
N ILE A 10 3.63 -3.20 -0.55
CA ILE A 10 3.88 -2.59 -1.85
C ILE A 10 4.38 -1.17 -1.63
N LEU A 11 5.52 -0.87 -2.25
CA LEU A 11 6.20 0.41 -2.15
C LEU A 11 5.82 1.30 -3.33
N ILE A 12 5.43 2.54 -3.04
CA ILE A 12 5.30 3.60 -4.02
C ILE A 12 6.56 4.47 -3.95
N PHE A 13 7.43 4.29 -4.93
CA PHE A 13 8.70 5.00 -5.06
C PHE A 13 8.74 5.72 -6.41
N GLU A 14 8.98 7.03 -6.40
CA GLU A 14 8.99 7.87 -7.62
C GLU A 14 7.74 7.70 -8.52
N GLY A 15 6.57 7.49 -7.90
CA GLY A 15 5.30 7.26 -8.60
C GLY A 15 5.13 5.86 -9.19
N ARG A 16 6.12 4.97 -9.04
CA ARG A 16 6.05 3.57 -9.47
C ARG A 16 5.60 2.68 -8.32
N ARG A 17 4.77 1.69 -8.63
CA ARG A 17 4.35 0.61 -7.71
C ARG A 17 5.38 -0.52 -7.81
N LEU A 18 6.01 -0.85 -6.68
CA LEU A 18 7.01 -1.90 -6.58
C LEU A 18 6.50 -3.00 -5.66
N GLU A 19 6.32 -4.20 -6.22
CA GLU A 19 5.98 -5.40 -5.46
C GLU A 19 7.18 -5.83 -4.58
N PRO A 20 6.95 -6.29 -3.34
CA PRO A 20 8.02 -6.76 -2.49
C PRO A 20 8.64 -8.04 -3.07
N LEU A 21 9.96 -8.08 -3.18
CA LEU A 21 10.72 -9.29 -3.52
C LEU A 21 10.87 -10.22 -2.32
N SER A 22 10.93 -9.63 -1.13
CA SER A 22 11.01 -10.35 0.15
C SER A 22 10.37 -9.51 1.24
N THR A 23 9.78 -10.19 2.23
CA THR A 23 9.24 -9.59 3.47
C THR A 23 9.95 -10.14 4.71
N GLU A 24 11.17 -10.66 4.55
CA GLU A 24 11.97 -11.14 5.67
C GLU A 24 12.26 -10.02 6.67
N ARG A 25 12.29 -10.40 7.95
CA ARG A 25 12.56 -9.50 9.08
C ARG A 25 14.01 -9.66 9.50
N ASN A 26 14.83 -8.67 9.20
CA ASN A 26 16.25 -8.64 9.54
C ASN A 26 16.57 -7.31 10.23
N MET A 27 17.52 -7.32 11.16
CA MET A 27 18.13 -6.07 11.63
C MET A 27 18.98 -5.49 10.49
N VAL A 28 18.66 -4.26 10.06
CA VAL A 28 19.26 -3.62 8.87
C VAL A 28 20.01 -2.32 9.18
N GLY A 29 20.05 -1.91 10.45
CA GLY A 29 20.78 -0.74 10.89
C GLY A 29 20.17 -0.10 12.13
N PHE A 30 20.43 1.20 12.31
CA PHE A 30 19.96 1.99 13.44
C PHE A 30 19.12 3.18 12.98
N CYS A 31 18.06 3.48 13.72
CA CYS A 31 17.20 4.61 13.44
C CYS A 31 17.94 5.93 13.75
N SER A 32 18.09 6.80 12.75
CA SER A 32 18.74 8.11 12.91
C SER A 32 18.06 9.06 13.91
N ARG A 33 16.81 8.76 14.32
CA ARG A 33 16.03 9.60 15.26
C ARG A 33 16.08 9.13 16.71
N CYS A 34 16.24 7.83 16.94
CA CYS A 34 16.12 7.25 18.29
C CYS A 34 17.13 6.13 18.58
N GLU A 35 18.07 5.89 17.67
CA GLU A 35 19.19 4.94 17.77
C GLU A 35 18.82 3.46 18.00
N ALA A 36 17.52 3.16 18.10
CA ALA A 36 17.03 1.79 18.16
C ALA A 36 17.27 1.05 16.85
N ASP A 37 17.42 -0.27 16.95
CA ASP A 37 17.53 -1.17 15.80
C ASP A 37 16.36 -0.95 14.82
N LEU A 38 16.72 -0.89 13.54
CA LEU A 38 15.80 -0.92 12.41
C LEU A 38 15.61 -2.37 11.98
N GLU A 39 14.36 -2.80 11.89
CA GLU A 39 14.00 -4.10 11.34
C GLU A 39 13.37 -3.90 9.96
N SER A 40 13.81 -4.69 8.96
CA SER A 40 13.25 -4.64 7.62
C SER A 40 11.77 -5.04 7.60
N LEU A 41 10.96 -4.33 6.81
CA LEU A 41 9.58 -4.67 6.50
C LEU A 41 9.49 -5.42 5.17
N SER A 42 10.20 -4.92 4.16
CA SER A 42 10.29 -5.55 2.84
C SER A 42 11.43 -4.98 2.00
N TYR A 43 11.81 -5.76 1.00
CA TYR A 43 12.87 -5.48 0.04
C TYR A 43 12.26 -5.33 -1.36
N HIS A 44 12.71 -4.33 -2.10
CA HIS A 44 12.25 -4.04 -3.46
C HIS A 44 13.42 -3.79 -4.39
N ASP A 45 13.17 -4.00 -5.68
CA ASP A 45 14.13 -3.77 -6.74
C ASP A 45 13.66 -2.69 -7.72
N THR A 46 14.63 -1.96 -8.26
CA THR A 46 14.49 -1.03 -9.39
C THR A 46 15.63 -1.29 -10.35
N GLU A 47 15.65 -0.70 -11.55
CA GLU A 47 16.77 -0.91 -12.50
C GLU A 47 18.17 -0.54 -11.94
N GLY A 48 18.27 0.33 -10.94
CA GLY A 48 19.56 0.80 -10.41
C GLY A 48 19.82 0.57 -8.92
N LEU A 49 18.77 0.36 -8.12
CA LEU A 49 18.85 0.39 -6.66
C LEU A 49 18.11 -0.77 -6.02
N TRP A 50 18.65 -1.25 -4.90
CA TRP A 50 17.89 -1.99 -3.90
C TRP A 50 17.26 -1.00 -2.92
N LEU A 51 16.00 -1.26 -2.58
CA LEU A 51 15.24 -0.46 -1.64
C LEU A 51 14.83 -1.36 -0.47
N VAL A 52 15.05 -0.88 0.75
CA VAL A 52 14.66 -1.60 1.97
C VAL A 52 13.78 -0.69 2.80
N SER A 53 12.52 -1.06 2.95
CA SER A 53 11.65 -0.41 3.93
C SER A 53 11.98 -0.98 5.31
N ALA A 54 12.13 -0.13 6.32
CA ALA A 54 12.44 -0.54 7.68
C ALA A 54 11.67 0.28 8.69
N CYS A 55 11.46 -0.29 9.88
CA CYS A 55 10.83 0.38 11.00
C CYS A 55 11.56 0.06 12.29
N CYS A 56 11.69 1.05 13.17
CA CYS A 56 12.21 0.83 14.52
C CYS A 56 11.08 0.55 15.51
N LYS A 57 11.44 0.10 16.72
CA LYS A 57 10.47 -0.17 17.81
C LYS A 57 9.59 1.02 18.21
N ASN A 58 10.01 2.26 17.89
CA ASN A 58 9.26 3.48 18.17
C ASN A 58 8.36 3.92 17.00
N GLY A 59 8.24 3.12 15.94
CA GLY A 59 7.38 3.40 14.79
C GLY A 59 7.96 4.35 13.75
N HIS A 60 9.23 4.73 13.86
CA HIS A 60 9.88 5.52 12.81
C HIS A 60 10.18 4.65 11.60
N MET A 61 9.59 5.01 10.46
CA MET A 61 9.79 4.30 9.20
C MET A 61 10.80 5.04 8.31
N VAL A 62 11.59 4.26 7.60
CA VAL A 62 12.63 4.74 6.69
C VAL A 62 12.67 3.87 5.44
N LEU A 63 12.99 4.49 4.31
CA LEU A 63 13.33 3.79 3.08
C LEU A 63 14.84 3.90 2.84
N MET A 64 15.56 2.81 3.05
CA MET A 64 17.00 2.74 2.84
C MET A 64 17.29 2.41 1.38
N ARG A 65 18.22 3.15 0.76
CA ARG A 65 18.64 2.96 -0.63
C ARG A 65 20.04 2.36 -0.67
N TYR A 66 20.20 1.33 -1.50
CA TYR A 66 21.50 0.72 -1.77
C TYR A 66 21.72 0.62 -3.27
N ASP A 67 22.98 0.70 -3.69
CA ASP A 67 23.34 0.35 -5.05
C ASP A 67 23.28 -1.17 -5.27
N ARG A 68 23.54 -1.62 -6.49
CA ARG A 68 23.51 -3.05 -6.87
C ARG A 68 24.45 -3.95 -6.08
N HIS A 69 25.43 -3.39 -5.38
CA HIS A 69 26.41 -4.11 -4.57
C HIS A 69 26.11 -3.99 -3.07
N TRP A 70 24.88 -3.62 -2.69
CA TRP A 70 24.46 -3.41 -1.31
C TRP A 70 25.26 -2.31 -0.58
N ARG A 71 25.82 -1.33 -1.30
CA ARG A 71 26.43 -0.15 -0.68
C ARG A 71 25.37 0.91 -0.43
N TRP A 72 25.25 1.34 0.82
CA TRP A 72 24.27 2.34 1.25
C TRP A 72 24.47 3.67 0.50
N GLN A 73 23.38 4.22 -0.02
CA GLN A 73 23.32 5.46 -0.79
C GLN A 73 22.57 6.58 -0.05
N GLY A 74 21.91 6.26 1.06
CA GLY A 74 21.11 7.21 1.82
C GLY A 74 19.76 6.64 2.26
N ASP A 75 19.12 7.41 3.12
CA ASP A 75 17.80 7.12 3.67
C ASP A 75 16.81 8.19 3.22
N ASP A 76 15.63 7.76 2.79
CA ASP A 76 14.52 8.64 2.46
C ASP A 76 13.36 8.47 3.46
N GLU A 77 12.51 9.49 3.58
CA GLU A 77 11.30 9.39 4.37
C GLU A 77 10.32 8.37 3.78
N LEU A 78 9.73 7.56 4.67
CA LEU A 78 8.73 6.56 4.34
C LEU A 78 7.51 6.75 5.24
N GLN A 79 6.33 6.72 4.65
CA GLN A 79 5.07 6.71 5.39
C GLN A 79 4.28 5.45 5.07
N GLU A 80 3.59 4.91 6.08
CA GLU A 80 2.63 3.84 5.86
C GLU A 80 1.29 4.40 5.40
N ARG A 81 0.64 3.72 4.47
CA ARG A 81 -0.75 3.94 4.10
C ARG A 81 -1.52 2.62 4.16
N GLN A 82 -2.82 2.70 4.41
CA GLN A 82 -3.68 1.52 4.24
C GLN A 82 -3.64 1.04 2.79
N ASP A 83 -3.64 -0.28 2.62
CA ASP A 83 -3.83 -0.95 1.35
C ASP A 83 -5.11 -0.45 0.68
N ARG A 84 -5.00 -0.14 -0.60
CA ARG A 84 -6.18 0.03 -1.43
C ARG A 84 -6.49 -1.29 -2.09
N VAL A 85 -7.70 -1.77 -1.87
CA VAL A 85 -8.12 -3.11 -2.28
C VAL A 85 -9.11 -2.97 -3.44
N ALA A 86 -8.85 -3.72 -4.50
CA ALA A 86 -9.76 -3.82 -5.64
C ALA A 86 -11.12 -4.37 -5.17
N ALA A 87 -12.22 -3.79 -5.64
CA ALA A 87 -13.56 -4.26 -5.29
C ALA A 87 -13.75 -5.73 -5.68
N SER A 88 -13.15 -6.17 -6.79
CA SER A 88 -13.22 -7.57 -7.26
C SER A 88 -12.55 -8.59 -6.33
N SER A 89 -11.61 -8.16 -5.50
CA SER A 89 -10.85 -9.04 -4.60
C SER A 89 -11.54 -9.26 -3.24
N LEU A 90 -12.66 -8.57 -3.00
CA LEU A 90 -13.41 -8.64 -1.76
C LEU A 90 -14.54 -9.67 -1.82
N ALA A 91 -14.87 -10.26 -0.66
CA ALA A 91 -16.04 -11.11 -0.54
C ALA A 91 -17.32 -10.32 -0.87
N LYS A 92 -18.22 -10.94 -1.63
CA LYS A 92 -19.43 -10.30 -2.14
C LYS A 92 -20.31 -9.75 -1.01
N GLU A 93 -20.39 -10.48 0.10
CA GLU A 93 -21.15 -10.13 1.29
C GLU A 93 -20.65 -8.83 1.94
N MET A 94 -19.34 -8.56 1.89
CA MET A 94 -18.77 -7.30 2.40
C MET A 94 -19.25 -6.12 1.57
N LEU A 95 -19.25 -6.27 0.23
CA LEU A 95 -19.71 -5.23 -0.67
C LEU A 95 -21.22 -5.00 -0.50
N GLU A 96 -22.01 -6.08 -0.44
CA GLU A 96 -23.48 -6.02 -0.29
C GLU A 96 -23.94 -5.39 1.04
N ALA A 97 -23.10 -5.43 2.08
CA ALA A 97 -23.39 -4.78 3.35
C ALA A 97 -23.47 -3.23 3.25
N VAL A 98 -22.85 -2.63 2.22
CA VAL A 98 -22.74 -1.16 2.09
C VAL A 98 -23.27 -0.66 0.75
N PHE A 99 -23.05 -1.41 -0.33
CA PHE A 99 -23.37 -1.03 -1.69
C PHE A 99 -24.60 -1.78 -2.22
N THR A 100 -25.36 -1.12 -3.07
CA THR A 100 -26.46 -1.75 -3.81
C THR A 100 -25.92 -2.64 -4.93
N ALA A 101 -26.71 -3.61 -5.39
CA ALA A 101 -26.31 -4.46 -6.52
C ALA A 101 -25.92 -3.66 -7.79
N ALA A 102 -26.59 -2.54 -8.07
CA ALA A 102 -26.28 -1.68 -9.21
C ALA A 102 -24.93 -0.94 -9.02
N GLU A 103 -24.64 -0.49 -7.80
CA GLU A 103 -23.34 0.08 -7.46
C GLU A 103 -22.24 -0.96 -7.60
N ILE A 104 -22.38 -2.14 -6.98
CA ILE A 104 -21.39 -3.22 -7.06
C ILE A 104 -21.07 -3.59 -8.50
N ARG A 105 -22.09 -3.84 -9.32
CA ARG A 105 -21.92 -4.15 -10.74
C ARG A 105 -21.07 -3.09 -11.44
N ASP A 106 -21.39 -1.82 -11.24
CA ASP A 106 -20.73 -0.72 -11.93
C ASP A 106 -19.33 -0.45 -11.37
N LEU A 107 -19.08 -0.65 -10.06
CA LEU A 107 -17.73 -0.62 -9.46
C LEU A 107 -16.83 -1.67 -10.12
N LEU A 108 -17.32 -2.91 -10.23
CA LEU A 108 -16.58 -4.00 -10.85
C LEU A 108 -16.36 -3.77 -12.36
N ALA A 109 -17.33 -3.20 -13.06
CA ALA A 109 -17.16 -2.82 -14.47
C ALA A 109 -16.13 -1.69 -14.63
N CYS A 110 -16.17 -0.66 -13.77
CA CYS A 110 -15.20 0.43 -13.76
C CYS A 110 -13.77 -0.08 -13.54
N GLU A 111 -13.58 -1.00 -12.59
CA GLU A 111 -12.29 -1.63 -12.31
C GLU A 111 -11.73 -2.40 -13.53
N ARG A 112 -12.60 -3.07 -14.29
CA ARG A 112 -12.23 -3.79 -15.52
C ARG A 112 -12.10 -2.90 -16.77
N GLY A 113 -12.35 -1.60 -16.66
CA GLY A 113 -12.39 -0.70 -17.82
C GLY A 113 -13.59 -0.91 -18.76
N GLU A 114 -14.65 -1.56 -18.28
CA GLU A 114 -15.88 -1.81 -19.01
C GLU A 114 -16.86 -0.62 -18.92
N PRO A 115 -17.87 -0.52 -19.79
CA PRO A 115 -18.91 0.49 -19.68
C PRO A 115 -19.69 0.39 -18.35
N TYR A 116 -19.87 1.54 -17.68
CA TYR A 116 -20.57 1.63 -16.39
C TYR A 116 -21.43 2.91 -16.29
N VAL A 117 -22.37 2.94 -15.34
CA VAL A 117 -23.15 4.15 -15.05
C VAL A 117 -22.40 5.03 -14.05
N ARG A 118 -21.92 6.18 -14.50
CA ARG A 118 -21.17 7.14 -13.66
C ARG A 118 -21.87 7.50 -12.35
N GLN A 119 -23.20 7.66 -12.38
CA GLN A 119 -23.97 8.02 -11.18
C GLN A 119 -23.86 6.96 -10.08
N ASN A 120 -23.77 5.68 -10.44
CA ASN A 120 -23.63 4.60 -9.47
C ASN A 120 -22.23 4.62 -8.84
N ILE A 121 -21.18 4.94 -9.61
CA ILE A 121 -19.83 5.16 -9.05
C ILE A 121 -19.80 6.33 -8.07
N TYR A 122 -20.44 7.46 -8.39
CA TYR A 122 -20.49 8.59 -7.46
C TYR A 122 -21.21 8.24 -6.15
N ARG A 123 -22.34 7.53 -6.24
CA ARG A 123 -23.07 7.06 -5.05
C ARG A 123 -22.26 6.07 -4.22
N ALA A 124 -21.53 5.16 -4.87
CA ALA A 124 -20.64 4.24 -4.19
C ALA A 124 -19.48 4.95 -3.49
N ARG A 125 -18.79 5.89 -4.17
CA ARG A 125 -17.70 6.68 -3.60
C ARG A 125 -18.11 7.45 -2.34
N ALA A 126 -19.33 7.98 -2.33
CA ALA A 126 -19.89 8.64 -1.14
C ALA A 126 -20.05 7.70 0.09
N LYS A 127 -19.96 6.38 -0.11
CA LYS A 127 -20.07 5.36 0.95
C LYS A 127 -18.71 4.76 1.34
N TYR A 128 -17.61 5.18 0.74
CA TYR A 128 -16.28 4.60 1.03
C TYR A 128 -15.87 4.81 2.47
N ASP A 129 -16.10 6.00 3.02
CA ASP A 129 -15.80 6.27 4.43
C ASP A 129 -16.58 5.34 5.36
N ARG A 130 -17.83 4.99 5.00
CA ARG A 130 -18.63 4.01 5.76
C ARG A 130 -18.06 2.60 5.61
N PHE A 131 -17.66 2.22 4.40
CA PHE A 131 -17.03 0.92 4.15
C PHE A 131 -15.72 0.76 4.94
N GLU A 132 -14.85 1.79 4.90
CA GLU A 132 -13.58 1.84 5.64
C GLU A 132 -13.82 1.74 7.14
N LYS A 133 -14.84 2.43 7.69
CA LYS A 133 -15.20 2.33 9.11
C LYS A 133 -15.70 0.94 9.52
N LEU A 134 -16.42 0.24 8.66
CA LEU A 134 -16.98 -1.09 8.96
C LEU A 134 -15.94 -2.21 8.84
N PHE A 135 -15.04 -2.12 7.86
CA PHE A 135 -14.16 -3.23 7.50
C PHE A 135 -12.67 -2.93 7.66
N GLY A 136 -12.29 -1.66 7.92
CA GLY A 136 -10.89 -1.24 7.99
C GLY A 136 -10.14 -1.37 6.66
N ILE A 137 -10.87 -1.32 5.53
CA ILE A 137 -10.34 -1.50 4.18
C ILE A 137 -10.68 -0.28 3.34
N LYS A 138 -9.70 0.24 2.62
CA LYS A 138 -9.88 1.31 1.65
C LYS A 138 -10.04 0.71 0.25
N LEU A 139 -11.09 1.09 -0.48
CA LEU A 139 -11.29 0.63 -1.87
C LEU A 139 -10.42 1.42 -2.86
N ASP A 140 -9.85 0.74 -3.85
CA ASP A 140 -9.20 1.38 -5.00
C ASP A 140 -10.17 1.47 -6.18
N ILE A 141 -10.59 2.69 -6.57
CA ILE A 141 -11.32 2.94 -7.83
C ILE A 141 -10.92 4.28 -8.44
#